data_AF-A0A1I2H1V9-F1
#
_entry.id   AF-A0A1I2H1V9-F1
#
_cell.length_a   1.000
_cell.length_b   1.000
_cell.length_c   1.000
_cell.angle_alpha   90.00
_cell.angle_beta   90.00
_cell.angle_gamma   90.00
#
_symmetry.space_group_name_H-M   'P 1'
#
loop_
_entity.id
_entity.type
_entity.pdbx_description
1 polymer ?
#
loop_
_entity_poly.entity_id
_entity_poly.type
_entity_poly.pdbx_seq_one_letter_code
_entity_poly.pdbx_strand_id
1 'polypeptide(L)'
;MTDAPHPPASDDDDAASAAEGVAETAPVVELVDPAAVRRAPRFRAFLWTGALVGLVLGLVVGLIVFPSHDRGWTLAIFVTELAAAGVLIGAVVAVLLDRRSLRAR
;
A
#
# COMPACT_ATOMS: atom_id res chain seq x y z
N MET A 1 -63.17 -19.36 46.18
CA MET A 1 -62.72 -17.96 46.30
C MET A 1 -61.49 -17.97 47.20
N THR A 2 -60.43 -18.74 46.87
CA THR A 2 -59.41 -18.46 45.84
C THR A 2 -58.86 -17.05 45.95
N ASP A 3 -57.81 -16.89 46.74
CA ASP A 3 -56.67 -16.09 46.34
C ASP A 3 -55.41 -16.82 46.84
N ALA A 4 -54.68 -17.43 45.91
CA ALA A 4 -53.42 -18.11 46.19
C ALA A 4 -52.30 -17.06 46.05
N PRO A 5 -51.33 -17.00 46.98
CA PRO A 5 -50.22 -16.07 46.88
C PRO A 5 -49.48 -16.20 45.56
N HIS A 6 -49.35 -15.08 44.86
CA HIS A 6 -48.53 -14.91 43.67
C HIS A 6 -47.07 -15.32 43.97
N PRO A 7 -46.45 -16.21 43.18
CA PRO A 7 -45.02 -16.51 43.34
C PRO A 7 -44.19 -15.27 42.96
N PRO A 8 -43.08 -14.98 43.66
CA PRO A 8 -42.17 -13.91 43.26
C PRO A 8 -41.59 -14.23 41.87
N ALA A 9 -41.69 -13.27 40.95
CA ALA A 9 -40.93 -13.30 39.72
C ALA A 9 -39.45 -13.43 40.10
N SER A 10 -38.82 -14.46 39.56
CA SER A 10 -37.42 -14.81 39.73
C SER A 10 -36.53 -13.66 39.25
N ASP A 11 -35.76 -13.07 40.16
CA ASP A 11 -34.60 -12.19 39.89
C ASP A 11 -33.44 -12.93 39.16
N ASP A 12 -33.69 -14.15 38.68
CA ASP A 12 -32.73 -15.01 37.99
C ASP A 12 -32.48 -14.58 36.54
N ASP A 13 -33.35 -13.77 35.94
CA ASP A 13 -33.19 -13.26 34.56
C ASP A 13 -32.13 -12.15 34.46
N ASP A 14 -31.88 -11.40 35.54
CA ASP A 14 -30.86 -10.33 35.55
C ASP A 14 -29.44 -10.89 35.68
N ALA A 15 -29.26 -12.02 36.38
CA ALA A 15 -27.96 -12.66 36.55
C ALA A 15 -27.48 -13.37 35.27
N ALA A 16 -28.41 -13.93 34.48
CA ALA A 16 -28.10 -14.55 33.20
C ALA A 16 -27.64 -13.50 32.16
N SER A 17 -28.31 -12.33 32.13
CA SER A 17 -27.94 -11.20 31.26
C SER A 17 -26.56 -10.61 31.59
N ALA A 18 -26.18 -10.57 32.87
CA ALA A 18 -24.87 -10.07 33.30
C ALA A 18 -23.70 -11.01 32.94
N ALA A 19 -23.94 -12.32 32.80
CA ALA A 19 -22.90 -13.28 32.42
C ALA A 19 -22.62 -13.29 30.91
N GLU A 20 -23.61 -12.92 30.08
CA GLU A 20 -23.48 -12.92 28.62
C GLU A 20 -22.75 -11.67 28.09
N GLY A 21 -22.82 -10.55 28.82
CA GLY A 21 -22.11 -9.30 28.49
C GLY A 21 -20.60 -9.31 28.79
N VAL A 22 -20.06 -10.32 29.48
CA VAL A 22 -18.62 -10.41 29.81
C VAL A 22 -17.83 -11.20 28.76
N ALA A 23 -18.50 -12.05 27.97
CA ALA A 23 -17.87 -12.79 26.89
C ALA A 23 -17.49 -11.92 25.67
N GLU A 24 -17.98 -10.67 25.60
CA GLU A 24 -17.66 -9.69 24.56
C GLU A 24 -16.44 -8.83 24.92
N THR A 25 -15.39 -9.46 25.45
CA THR A 25 -14.07 -8.82 25.62
C THR A 25 -12.96 -9.80 25.28
N ALA A 26 -13.08 -10.54 24.18
CA ALA A 26 -11.92 -11.18 23.58
C ALA A 26 -11.04 -10.08 22.94
N PRO A 27 -9.78 -9.89 23.38
CA PRO A 27 -8.94 -8.82 22.88
C PRO A 27 -8.63 -9.08 21.39
N VAL A 28 -9.17 -8.22 20.52
CA VAL A 28 -8.88 -8.14 19.07
C VAL A 28 -7.38 -7.91 18.77
N VAL A 29 -6.56 -7.73 19.82
CA VAL A 29 -5.12 -7.48 19.77
C VAL A 29 -4.30 -8.74 19.40
N GLU A 30 -4.85 -9.95 19.56
CA GLU A 30 -4.06 -11.19 19.39
C GLU A 30 -3.97 -11.71 17.95
N LEU A 31 -4.80 -11.20 17.02
CA LEU A 31 -4.81 -11.64 15.61
C LEU A 31 -3.91 -10.80 14.68
N VAL A 32 -3.32 -9.72 15.18
CA VAL A 32 -2.39 -8.90 14.39
C VAL A 32 -1.00 -9.48 14.54
N ASP A 33 -0.60 -10.37 13.63
CA ASP A 33 0.80 -10.78 13.52
C ASP A 33 1.63 -9.55 13.09
N PRO A 34 2.48 -8.97 13.96
CA PRO A 34 3.30 -7.82 13.59
C PRO A 34 4.34 -8.18 12.52
N ALA A 35 4.60 -9.48 12.26
CA ALA A 35 5.41 -9.93 11.14
C ALA A 35 4.70 -9.77 9.78
N ALA A 36 3.37 -9.56 9.77
CA ALA A 36 2.57 -9.28 8.59
C ALA A 36 2.63 -7.81 8.13
N VAL A 37 3.51 -6.98 8.73
CA VAL A 37 3.85 -5.67 8.15
C VAL A 37 4.63 -5.92 6.86
N ARG A 38 3.90 -6.15 5.76
CA ARG A 38 4.43 -6.19 4.41
C ARG A 38 5.05 -4.82 4.16
N ARG A 39 6.38 -4.70 4.31
CA ARG A 39 7.11 -3.49 3.90
C ARG A 39 6.67 -3.20 2.47
N ALA A 40 5.99 -2.07 2.26
CA ALA A 40 5.56 -1.68 0.94
C ALA A 40 6.77 -1.76 0.00
N PRO A 41 6.70 -2.55 -1.08
CA PRO A 41 7.78 -2.63 -2.05
C PRO A 41 8.08 -1.20 -2.49
N ARG A 42 9.35 -0.81 -2.50
CA ARG A 42 9.77 0.58 -2.66
C ARG A 42 9.63 1.02 -4.12
N PHE A 43 8.45 0.89 -4.73
CA PHE A 43 8.14 1.30 -6.11
C PHE A 43 8.63 2.73 -6.37
N ARG A 44 8.46 3.62 -5.39
CA ARG A 44 8.98 4.99 -5.43
C ARG A 44 10.47 5.08 -5.78
N ALA A 45 11.31 4.20 -5.24
CA ALA A 45 12.74 4.23 -5.49
C ALA A 45 13.05 3.86 -6.95
N PHE A 46 12.34 2.87 -7.51
CA PHE A 46 12.51 2.47 -8.91
C PHE A 46 12.01 3.52 -9.89
N LEU A 47 10.87 4.15 -9.60
CA LEU A 47 10.34 5.25 -10.43
C LEU A 47 11.32 6.43 -10.46
N TRP A 48 11.82 6.87 -9.30
CA TRP A 48 12.79 7.96 -9.21
C TRP A 48 14.12 7.63 -9.88
N THR A 49 14.61 6.40 -9.70
CA THR A 49 15.84 5.96 -10.36
C THR A 49 15.67 5.95 -11.88
N GLY A 50 14.54 5.41 -12.37
CA GLY A 50 14.20 5.42 -13.79
C GLY A 50 14.06 6.84 -14.37
N ALA A 51 13.36 7.73 -13.66
CA ALA A 51 13.24 9.14 -14.02
C ALA A 51 14.62 9.81 -14.13
N LEU A 52 15.47 9.61 -13.13
CA LEU A 52 16.79 10.22 -13.07
C LEU A 52 17.70 9.71 -14.18
N VAL A 53 17.72 8.40 -14.42
CA VAL A 53 18.48 7.78 -15.51
C VAL A 53 17.99 8.30 -16.86
N GLY A 54 16.67 8.32 -17.08
CA GLY A 54 16.07 8.83 -18.32
C GLY A 54 16.36 10.32 -18.54
N LEU A 55 16.29 11.14 -17.49
CA LEU A 55 16.63 12.56 -17.52
C LEU A 55 18.09 12.78 -17.91
N VAL A 56 19.02 12.10 -17.23
CA VAL A 56 20.47 12.22 -17.50
C VAL A 56 20.78 11.73 -18.91
N LEU A 57 20.24 10.58 -19.31
CA LEU A 57 20.46 10.02 -20.64
C LEU A 57 19.87 10.93 -21.73
N GLY A 58 18.64 11.41 -21.55
CA GLY A 58 17.99 12.32 -22.47
C GLY A 58 18.78 13.63 -22.63
N LEU A 59 19.34 14.15 -21.53
CA LEU A 59 20.17 15.35 -21.56
C LEU A 59 21.47 15.12 -22.32
N VAL A 60 22.20 14.04 -21.99
CA VAL A 60 23.47 13.70 -22.65
C VAL A 60 23.25 13.45 -24.14
N VAL A 61 22.28 12.61 -24.50
CA VAL A 61 21.98 12.29 -25.90
C VAL A 61 21.48 13.53 -26.64
N GLY A 62 20.57 14.30 -26.05
CA GLY A 62 20.03 15.48 -26.71
C GLY A 62 21.07 16.58 -26.93
N LEU A 63 22.04 16.75 -26.01
CA LEU A 63 23.15 17.69 -26.20
C LEU A 63 24.11 17.27 -27.33
N ILE A 64 24.23 15.97 -27.60
CA ILE A 64 25.07 15.42 -28.68
C ILE A 64 24.33 15.48 -30.02
N VAL A 65 23.05 15.12 -30.04
CA VAL A 65 22.26 14.92 -31.26
C VAL A 65 21.69 16.23 -31.81
N PHE A 66 21.19 17.13 -30.95
CA PHE A 66 20.53 18.34 -31.41
C PHE A 66 21.51 19.50 -31.57
N PRO A 67 21.55 20.14 -32.76
CA PRO A 67 22.30 21.37 -32.99
C PRO A 67 21.90 22.48 -31.99
N SER A 68 22.84 23.36 -31.66
CA SER A 68 22.63 24.45 -30.70
C SER A 68 21.48 25.39 -31.09
N HIS A 69 21.25 25.59 -32.39
CA HIS A 69 20.22 26.48 -32.92
C HIS A 69 18.79 25.96 -32.72
N ASP A 70 18.60 24.63 -32.58
CA ASP A 70 17.28 23.98 -32.46
C ASP A 70 17.01 23.42 -31.06
N ARG A 71 17.91 23.70 -30.11
CA ARG A 71 17.97 23.03 -28.82
C ARG A 71 16.89 23.48 -27.83
N GLY A 72 16.23 24.61 -28.02
CA GLY A 72 15.28 25.16 -27.04
C GLY A 72 14.15 24.19 -26.65
N TRP A 73 13.16 24.05 -27.52
CA TRP A 73 11.97 23.25 -27.24
C TRP A 73 12.17 21.76 -27.52
N THR A 74 12.91 21.43 -28.58
CA THR A 74 13.16 20.05 -29.01
C THR A 74 13.93 19.25 -27.97
N LEU A 75 14.97 19.84 -27.35
CA LEU A 75 15.69 19.17 -26.27
C LEU A 75 14.79 18.91 -25.07
N ALA A 76 13.98 19.90 -24.68
CA ALA A 76 13.11 19.79 -23.52
C ALA A 76 12.08 18.67 -23.69
N ILE A 77 11.42 18.59 -24.86
CA ILE A 77 10.51 17.49 -25.19
C ILE A 77 11.26 16.16 -25.13
N PHE A 78 12.39 16.04 -25.83
CA PHE A 78 13.14 14.79 -25.91
C PHE A 78 13.60 14.30 -24.53
N VAL A 79 14.16 15.19 -23.71
CA VAL A 79 14.56 14.88 -22.33
C VAL A 79 13.36 14.41 -21.50
N THR A 80 12.20 15.05 -21.66
CA THR A 80 10.98 14.69 -20.95
C THR A 80 10.46 13.31 -21.38
N GLU A 81 10.46 13.01 -22.68
CA GLU A 81 10.08 11.70 -23.21
C GLU A 81 10.99 10.59 -22.69
N LEU A 82 12.31 10.82 -22.67
CA LEU A 82 13.28 9.86 -22.14
C LEU A 82 13.14 9.67 -20.63
N ALA A 83 12.88 10.75 -19.87
CA ALA A 83 12.59 10.65 -18.45
C ALA A 83 11.30 9.83 -18.18
N ALA A 84 10.24 10.09 -18.94
CA ALA A 84 8.98 9.34 -18.85
C ALA A 84 9.17 7.86 -19.21
N ALA A 85 9.89 7.56 -20.29
CA ALA A 85 10.24 6.19 -20.66
C ALA A 85 11.07 5.50 -19.56
N GLY A 86 12.02 6.22 -18.97
CA GLY A 86 12.82 5.74 -17.83
C GLY A 86 11.95 5.38 -16.63
N VAL A 87 10.95 6.20 -16.29
CA VAL A 87 9.97 5.89 -15.22
C VAL A 87 9.21 4.61 -15.53
N LEU A 88 8.73 4.44 -16.76
CA LEU A 88 7.99 3.24 -17.18
C LEU A 88 8.86 1.98 -17.07
N ILE A 89 10.11 2.05 -17.54
CA ILE A 89 11.07 0.94 -17.42
C ILE A 89 11.33 0.63 -15.94
N GLY A 90 11.55 1.66 -15.10
CA GLY A 90 11.71 1.51 -13.66
C GLY A 90 10.50 0.85 -13.00
N ALA A 91 9.28 1.23 -13.39
CA ALA A 91 8.03 0.64 -12.92
C ALA A 91 7.96 -0.86 -13.27
N VAL A 92 8.24 -1.22 -14.53
CA VAL A 92 8.24 -2.60 -14.98
C VAL A 92 9.24 -3.43 -14.19
N VAL A 93 10.47 -2.94 -14.01
CA VAL A 93 11.50 -3.60 -13.20
C VAL A 93 11.03 -3.81 -11.75
N ALA A 94 10.40 -2.79 -11.15
CA ALA A 94 9.87 -2.88 -9.80
C ALA A 94 8.79 -3.99 -9.68
N VAL A 95 7.87 -4.06 -10.65
CA VAL A 95 6.83 -5.09 -10.70
C VAL A 95 7.43 -6.49 -10.86
N LEU A 96 8.43 -6.64 -11.73
CA LEU A 96 9.10 -7.93 -11.95
C LEU A 96 9.82 -8.42 -10.67
N LEU A 97 10.45 -7.52 -9.93
CA LEU A 97 11.11 -7.84 -8.67
C LEU A 97 10.11 -8.14 -7.53
N ASP A 98 9.01 -7.38 -7.43
CA ASP A 98 7.94 -7.66 -6.46
C ASP A 98 7.31 -9.04 -6.72
N ARG A 99 7.09 -9.39 -8.00
CA ARG A 99 6.57 -10.72 -8.41
C ARG A 99 7.50 -11.87 -8.00
N ARG A 100 8.82 -11.69 -8.09
CA ARG A 100 9.79 -12.71 -7.64
C ARG A 100 9.78 -12.85 -6.12
N SER A 101 9.64 -11.75 -5.39
CA SER A 101 9.59 -11.77 -3.93
C SER A 101 8.35 -12.49 -3.38
N LEU A 102 7.22 -12.41 -4.07
CA LEU A 102 5.98 -13.10 -3.66
C LEU A 102 5.98 -14.60 -3.96
N ARG A 103 6.76 -15.05 -4.96
CA ARG A 103 6.83 -16.46 -5.37
C ARG A 103 7.91 -17.26 -4.65
N ALA A 104 8.88 -16.58 -4.03
CA ALA A 104 9.97 -17.21 -3.29
C ALA A 104 9.64 -17.56 -1.83
N ARG A 105 8.40 -17.27 -1.38
CA ARG A 105 7.82 -17.75 -0.13
C ARG A 105 6.68 -18.71 -0.45
#